data_AF-A0A062G946-F1
#
_entry.id   AF-A0A062G946-F1
#
_cell.length_a   1.000
_cell.length_b   1.000
_cell.length_c   1.000
_cell.angle_alpha   90.00
_cell.angle_beta   90.00
_cell.angle_gamma   90.00
#
_symmetry.space_group_name_H-M   'P 1'
#
loop_
_entity.id
_entity.type
_entity.pdbx_description
1 polymer ?
#
loop_
_entity_poly.entity_id
_entity_poly.type
_entity_poly.pdbx_seq_one_letter_code
_entity_poly.pdbx_strand_id
1 'polypeptide(L)'
;MRELVVKDNALINASYNLDLVEQRLILLAIVEARESGKGINANDPLEVHAEGYINQFGVHRNTAYQALKDACNDLFARQFSYQKINERGNIENYRSRWVSEIGYVDNEAVVKLIFAPAIVPLITRLEEHFTKYELQQVSNLSSAYAVRLYELLIAWRSTGSTPVIELSDFRQRIGVLDTEYKRMERQN
;
A
#
# COMPACT_ATOMS: atom_id res chain seq x y z
N MET A 1 -2.48 22.12 1.57
CA MET A 1 -2.86 21.17 2.65
C MET A 1 -1.86 20.03 2.59
N ARG A 2 -1.49 19.39 3.70
CA ARG A 2 -0.51 18.28 3.65
C ARG A 2 -1.26 16.99 3.30
N GLU A 3 -0.98 16.43 2.13
CA GLU A 3 -1.49 15.14 1.67
C GLU A 3 -0.90 14.03 2.55
N LEU A 4 -1.60 13.70 3.62
CA LEU A 4 -1.07 12.83 4.66
C LEU A 4 -1.55 11.40 4.42
N VAL A 5 -0.60 10.47 4.28
CA VAL A 5 -0.89 9.03 4.28
C VAL A 5 -0.87 8.53 5.72
N VAL A 6 -1.84 7.69 6.08
CA VAL A 6 -1.88 7.01 7.38
C VAL A 6 -2.12 5.53 7.17
N LYS A 7 -1.26 4.71 7.75
CA LYS A 7 -1.33 3.24 7.69
C LYS A 7 -1.01 2.65 9.05
N ASP A 8 -1.71 1.59 9.42
CA ASP A 8 -1.43 0.82 10.61
C ASP A 8 -0.05 0.15 10.49
N ASN A 9 0.70 0.09 11.58
CA ASN A 9 2.00 -0.57 11.61
C ASN A 9 1.91 -2.04 11.21
N ALA A 10 0.81 -2.74 11.49
CA ALA A 10 0.57 -4.10 11.02
C ALA A 10 0.51 -4.18 9.49
N LEU A 11 -0.12 -3.20 8.83
CA LEU A 11 -0.12 -3.13 7.36
C LEU A 11 1.27 -2.81 6.84
N ILE A 12 1.98 -1.87 7.46
CA ILE A 12 3.36 -1.55 7.05
C ILE A 12 4.29 -2.74 7.20
N ASN A 13 4.13 -3.57 8.23
CA ASN A 13 4.96 -4.75 8.47
C ASN A 13 4.44 -6.01 7.77
N ALA A 14 3.27 -5.97 7.13
CA ALA A 14 2.75 -7.13 6.41
C ALA A 14 3.62 -7.46 5.18
N SER A 15 3.75 -8.75 4.92
CA SER A 15 4.40 -9.25 3.71
C SER A 15 3.40 -9.22 2.55
N TYR A 16 3.66 -8.36 1.57
CA TYR A 16 2.90 -8.31 0.33
C TYR A 16 3.78 -7.85 -0.81
N ASN A 17 3.43 -8.30 -2.02
CA ASN A 17 4.09 -7.90 -3.25
C ASN A 17 3.08 -7.14 -4.12
N LEU A 18 3.22 -5.82 -4.09
CA LEU A 18 2.52 -4.87 -4.95
C LEU A 18 3.56 -4.13 -5.77
N ASP A 19 3.29 -3.94 -7.05
CA ASP A 19 4.12 -3.10 -7.89
C ASP A 19 4.03 -1.61 -7.49
N LEU A 20 4.82 -0.78 -8.16
CA LEU A 20 4.89 0.64 -7.83
C LEU A 20 3.56 1.37 -8.09
N VAL A 21 2.85 1.03 -9.17
CA VAL A 21 1.62 1.72 -9.55
C VAL A 21 0.47 1.30 -8.64
N GLU A 22 0.37 0.01 -8.29
CA GLU A 22 -0.54 -0.54 -7.28
C GLU A 22 -0.33 0.16 -5.93
N GLN A 23 0.92 0.32 -5.49
CA GLN A 23 1.21 1.05 -4.25
C GLN A 23 0.78 2.52 -4.34
N ARG A 24 1.12 3.23 -5.43
CA ARG A 24 0.74 4.64 -5.62
C ARG A 24 -0.78 4.83 -5.69
N LEU A 25 -1.50 3.92 -6.33
CA LEU A 25 -2.95 3.91 -6.38
C LEU A 25 -3.56 3.83 -4.98
N ILE A 26 -3.06 2.93 -4.12
CA ILE A 26 -3.52 2.82 -2.73
C ILE A 26 -3.24 4.11 -1.96
N LEU A 27 -2.05 4.69 -2.13
CA LEU A 27 -1.67 5.93 -1.46
C LEU A 27 -2.59 7.10 -1.84
N LEU A 28 -2.89 7.25 -3.13
CA LEU A 28 -3.84 8.27 -3.62
C LEU A 28 -5.22 8.04 -3.04
N ALA A 29 -5.73 6.80 -3.04
CA ALA A 29 -7.04 6.49 -2.47
C ALA A 29 -7.12 6.80 -0.97
N ILE A 30 -6.06 6.53 -0.20
CA ILE A 30 -5.99 6.87 1.24
C ILE A 30 -6.05 8.39 1.46
N VAL A 31 -5.35 9.16 0.62
CA VAL A 31 -5.37 10.63 0.69
C VAL A 31 -6.74 11.17 0.31
N GLU A 32 -7.30 10.73 -0.83
CA GLU A 32 -8.62 11.14 -1.31
C GLU A 32 -9.73 10.91 -0.28
N ALA A 33 -9.74 9.73 0.34
CA ALA A 33 -10.75 9.39 1.32
C ALA A 33 -10.70 10.28 2.57
N ARG A 34 -9.52 10.79 2.91
CA ARG A 34 -9.35 11.75 4.00
C ARG A 34 -9.78 13.14 3.58
N GLU A 35 -9.34 13.60 2.42
CA GLU A 35 -9.59 14.97 1.96
C GLU A 35 -11.06 15.19 1.60
N SER A 36 -11.73 14.19 1.03
CA SER A 36 -13.16 14.23 0.71
C SER A 36 -14.07 14.18 1.95
N GLY A 37 -13.55 13.82 3.12
CA GLY A 37 -14.34 13.67 4.35
C GLY A 37 -15.35 12.52 4.34
N LYS A 38 -15.43 11.75 3.25
CA LYS A 38 -16.29 10.56 3.11
C LYS A 38 -15.84 9.43 4.04
N GLY A 39 -14.58 9.45 4.47
CA GLY A 39 -13.95 8.34 5.17
C GLY A 39 -13.69 7.17 4.22
N ILE A 40 -13.16 6.08 4.76
CA ILE A 40 -13.00 4.83 4.01
C ILE A 40 -13.92 3.81 4.66
N ASN A 41 -14.75 3.16 3.84
CA ASN A 41 -15.56 2.03 4.27
C ASN A 41 -15.57 0.96 3.16
N ALA A 42 -16.22 -0.17 3.43
CA ALA A 42 -16.23 -1.32 2.54
C ALA A 42 -17.39 -1.33 1.53
N ASN A 43 -18.10 -0.22 1.39
CA ASN A 43 -19.30 -0.11 0.54
C ASN A 43 -19.21 1.05 -0.46
N ASP A 44 -18.53 2.13 -0.10
CA ASP A 44 -18.44 3.33 -0.93
C ASP A 44 -17.14 3.35 -1.74
N PRO A 45 -17.22 3.56 -3.07
CA PRO A 45 -16.05 3.64 -3.92
C PRO A 45 -15.26 4.93 -3.69
N LEU A 46 -13.94 4.78 -3.66
CA LEU A 46 -12.99 5.89 -3.72
C LEU A 46 -12.58 6.13 -5.17
N GLU A 47 -12.55 7.39 -5.58
CA GLU A 47 -12.24 7.80 -6.95
C GLU A 47 -10.79 8.30 -7.03
N VAL A 48 -10.00 7.76 -7.94
CA VAL A 48 -8.64 8.23 -8.20
C VAL A 48 -8.58 8.75 -9.62
N HIS A 49 -8.32 10.05 -9.75
CA HIS A 49 -8.18 10.72 -11.03
C HIS A 49 -6.77 10.55 -11.59
N ALA A 50 -6.66 10.27 -12.89
CA ALA A 50 -5.37 10.23 -13.57
C ALA A 50 -4.58 11.55 -13.44
N GLU A 51 -5.27 12.69 -13.36
CA GLU A 51 -4.66 14.00 -13.11
C GLU A 51 -3.93 14.07 -11.76
N GLY A 52 -4.53 13.56 -10.69
CA GLY A 52 -3.88 13.46 -9.38
C GLY A 52 -2.61 12.60 -9.45
N TYR A 53 -2.68 11.47 -10.16
CA TYR A 53 -1.51 10.60 -10.37
C TYR A 53 -0.38 11.30 -11.15
N ILE A 54 -0.71 12.06 -12.20
CA ILE A 54 0.24 12.85 -12.98
C ILE A 54 0.93 13.90 -12.11
N ASN A 55 0.13 14.71 -11.42
CA ASN A 55 0.65 15.83 -10.65
C ASN A 55 1.50 15.34 -9.48
N GLN A 56 1.09 14.26 -8.83
CA GLN A 56 1.76 13.77 -7.64
C GLN A 56 3.07 13.04 -7.92
N PHE A 57 3.12 12.26 -9.01
CA PHE A 57 4.25 11.35 -9.29
C PHE A 57 5.03 11.71 -10.57
N GLY A 58 4.68 12.81 -11.24
CA GLY A 58 5.37 13.29 -12.43
C GLY A 58 5.31 12.33 -13.62
N VAL A 59 4.25 11.51 -13.72
CA VAL A 59 4.10 10.53 -14.80
C VAL A 59 3.58 11.17 -16.09
N HIS A 60 3.92 10.56 -17.23
CA HIS A 60 3.46 11.05 -18.52
C HIS A 60 1.93 10.97 -18.65
N ARG A 61 1.31 12.10 -19.02
CA ARG A 61 -0.16 12.25 -19.14
C ARG A 61 -0.80 11.18 -20.01
N ASN A 62 -0.17 10.83 -21.13
CA ASN A 62 -0.72 9.92 -22.13
C ASN A 62 -0.83 8.47 -21.63
N THR A 63 -0.05 8.08 -20.62
CA THR A 63 -0.02 6.71 -20.10
C THR A 63 -0.56 6.60 -18.68
N ALA A 64 -0.80 7.73 -18.01
CA ALA A 64 -1.20 7.76 -16.61
C ALA A 64 -2.51 7.01 -16.34
N TYR A 65 -3.54 7.25 -17.16
CA TYR A 65 -4.84 6.59 -17.00
C TYR A 65 -4.73 5.08 -17.21
N GLN A 66 -4.08 4.64 -18.30
CA GLN A 66 -3.91 3.22 -18.59
C GLN A 66 -3.12 2.52 -17.47
N ALA A 67 -2.07 3.16 -16.94
CA ALA A 67 -1.31 2.61 -15.82
C ALA A 67 -2.17 2.44 -14.56
N LEU A 68 -3.04 3.41 -14.23
CA LEU A 68 -3.98 3.25 -13.11
C LEU A 68 -5.00 2.14 -13.36
N LYS A 69 -5.52 2.05 -14.59
CA LYS A 69 -6.48 1.01 -14.99
C LYS A 69 -5.89 -0.38 -14.86
N ASP A 70 -4.66 -0.57 -15.34
CA ASP A 70 -3.92 -1.83 -15.22
C ASP A 70 -3.64 -2.16 -13.76
N ALA A 71 -3.17 -1.18 -12.97
CA ALA A 71 -2.94 -1.35 -11.54
C ALA A 71 -4.21 -1.69 -10.75
N CYS A 72 -5.38 -1.17 -11.14
CA CYS A 72 -6.65 -1.58 -10.54
C CYS A 72 -6.94 -3.07 -10.78
N ASN A 73 -6.75 -3.54 -12.02
CA ASN A 73 -6.95 -4.94 -12.39
C ASN A 73 -6.00 -5.86 -11.62
N ASP A 74 -4.72 -5.48 -11.56
CA ASP A 74 -3.71 -6.25 -10.83
C ASP A 74 -4.05 -6.28 -9.34
N LEU A 75 -4.37 -5.12 -8.74
CA LEU A 75 -4.71 -5.00 -7.32
C LEU A 75 -5.93 -5.84 -6.93
N PHE A 76 -6.92 -5.98 -7.83
CA PHE A 76 -8.08 -6.85 -7.62
C PHE A 76 -7.68 -8.33 -7.57
N ALA A 77 -6.69 -8.74 -8.37
CA ALA A 77 -6.13 -10.09 -8.33
C ALA A 77 -5.24 -10.34 -7.09
N ARG A 78 -4.77 -9.28 -6.41
CA ARG A 78 -3.92 -9.40 -5.21
C ARG A 78 -4.70 -9.87 -3.98
N GLN A 79 -3.93 -10.47 -3.09
CA GLN A 79 -4.38 -10.89 -1.77
C GLN A 79 -3.21 -10.84 -0.80
N PHE A 80 -3.52 -10.76 0.48
CA PHE A 80 -2.54 -10.79 1.55
C PHE A 80 -3.00 -11.77 2.63
N SER A 81 -2.04 -12.22 3.42
CA SER A 81 -2.27 -13.07 4.58
C SER A 81 -1.79 -12.36 5.84
N TYR A 82 -2.51 -12.58 6.94
CA TYR A 82 -2.14 -12.07 8.25
C TYR A 82 -2.55 -13.06 9.32
N GLN A 83 -1.90 -12.95 10.48
CA GLN A 83 -2.18 -13.80 11.63
C GLN A 83 -2.78 -12.99 12.76
N LYS A 84 -3.67 -13.60 13.52
CA LYS A 84 -4.18 -13.07 14.79
C LYS A 84 -4.04 -14.13 15.86
N ILE A 85 -3.91 -13.70 17.11
CA ILE A 85 -3.99 -14.61 18.26
C ILE A 85 -5.44 -14.55 18.75
N ASN A 86 -6.09 -15.71 18.85
CA ASN A 86 -7.45 -15.78 19.38
C ASN A 86 -7.48 -15.75 20.92
N GLU A 87 -8.68 -15.68 21.49
CA GLU A 87 -8.90 -15.63 22.95
C GLU A 87 -8.25 -16.80 23.71
N ARG A 88 -7.95 -17.91 23.03
CA ARG A 88 -7.32 -19.10 23.59
C ARG A 88 -5.81 -19.14 23.39
N GLY A 89 -5.21 -18.07 22.86
CA GLY A 89 -3.77 -17.99 22.59
C GLY A 89 -3.31 -18.72 21.31
N ASN A 90 -4.22 -19.21 20.48
CA ASN A 90 -3.87 -19.93 19.26
C ASN A 90 -3.73 -18.97 18.07
N ILE A 91 -2.86 -19.34 17.11
CA ILE A 91 -2.65 -18.59 15.88
C ILE A 91 -3.79 -18.88 14.88
N GLU A 92 -4.50 -17.84 14.49
CA GLU A 92 -5.49 -17.86 13.40
C GLU A 92 -4.87 -17.27 12.14
N ASN A 93 -4.99 -18.01 11.03
CA ASN A 93 -4.45 -17.60 9.73
C ASN A 93 -5.58 -17.07 8.85
N TYR A 94 -5.47 -15.83 8.41
CA TYR A 94 -6.44 -15.18 7.53
C TYR A 94 -5.84 -14.93 6.16
N ARG A 95 -6.72 -14.87 5.16
CA ARG A 95 -6.40 -14.44 3.79
C ARG A 95 -7.50 -13.49 3.33
N SER A 96 -7.11 -12.36 2.78
CA SER A 96 -8.07 -11.35 2.30
C SER A 96 -7.58 -10.68 1.02
N ARG A 97 -8.52 -10.07 0.30
CA ARG A 97 -8.24 -9.25 -0.89
C ARG A 97 -7.84 -7.84 -0.48
N TRP A 98 -7.18 -7.11 -1.37
CA TRP A 98 -6.92 -5.68 -1.15
C TRP A 98 -8.16 -4.84 -1.40
N VAL A 99 -8.82 -5.10 -2.52
CA VAL A 99 -10.04 -4.43 -2.95
C VAL A 99 -11.13 -5.47 -3.19
N SER A 100 -12.37 -5.14 -2.83
CA SER A 100 -13.55 -5.97 -3.08
C SER A 100 -14.20 -5.66 -4.42
N GLU A 101 -14.02 -4.44 -4.91
CA GLU A 101 -14.58 -3.96 -6.17
C GLU A 101 -13.65 -2.95 -6.82
N ILE A 102 -13.61 -2.96 -8.16
CA ILE A 102 -12.95 -1.96 -8.99
C ILE A 102 -13.89 -1.47 -10.08
N GLY A 103 -13.71 -0.24 -10.53
CA GLY A 103 -14.45 0.35 -11.65
C GLY A 103 -13.61 1.37 -12.40
N TYR A 104 -14.04 1.74 -13.59
CA TYR A 104 -13.35 2.73 -14.43
C TYR A 104 -14.37 3.55 -15.20
N VAL A 105 -14.09 4.85 -15.34
CA VAL A 105 -14.87 5.77 -16.16
C VAL A 105 -13.92 6.33 -17.22
N ASP A 106 -13.86 5.66 -18.37
CA ASP A 106 -12.89 5.96 -19.43
C ASP A 106 -12.96 7.42 -19.89
N ASN A 107 -14.17 7.96 -20.04
CA ASN A 107 -14.38 9.34 -20.50
C ASN A 107 -13.97 10.42 -19.47
N GLU A 108 -13.80 10.04 -18.20
CA GLU A 108 -13.39 10.93 -17.12
C GLU A 108 -11.94 10.68 -16.66
N ALA A 109 -11.28 9.66 -17.22
CA ALA A 109 -9.97 9.19 -16.78
C ALA A 109 -9.90 8.92 -15.26
N VAL A 110 -10.97 8.31 -14.73
CA VAL A 110 -11.13 7.96 -13.31
C VAL A 110 -11.12 6.45 -13.13
N VAL A 111 -10.43 5.98 -12.09
CA VAL A 111 -10.61 4.63 -11.57
C VAL A 111 -11.29 4.68 -10.21
N LYS A 112 -12.06 3.65 -9.89
CA LYS A 112 -12.80 3.50 -8.65
C LYS A 112 -12.37 2.23 -7.94
N LEU A 113 -12.25 2.27 -6.62
CA LEU A 113 -11.97 1.07 -5.82
C LEU A 113 -12.72 1.10 -4.50
N ILE A 114 -13.15 -0.09 -4.07
CA ILE A 114 -13.65 -0.33 -2.71
C ILE A 114 -12.64 -1.21 -1.99
N PHE A 115 -12.09 -0.72 -0.88
CA PHE A 115 -11.18 -1.53 -0.07
C PHE A 115 -11.92 -2.69 0.59
N ALA A 116 -11.28 -3.85 0.64
CA ALA A 116 -11.86 -5.00 1.32
C ALA A 116 -12.05 -4.71 2.82
N PRO A 117 -13.09 -5.27 3.49
CA PRO A 117 -13.37 -5.02 4.90
C PRO A 117 -12.18 -5.23 5.86
N ALA A 118 -11.27 -6.15 5.53
CA ALA A 118 -10.08 -6.43 6.32
C ALA A 118 -9.01 -5.32 6.25
N ILE A 119 -8.96 -4.56 5.15
CA ILE A 119 -8.01 -3.46 4.94
C ILE A 119 -8.51 -2.17 5.61
N VAL A 120 -9.82 -1.91 5.55
CA VAL A 120 -10.43 -0.69 6.10
C VAL A 120 -9.89 -0.29 7.49
N PRO A 121 -9.89 -1.17 8.53
CA PRO A 121 -9.39 -0.78 9.86
C PRO A 121 -7.90 -0.40 9.87
N LEU A 122 -7.11 -0.93 8.92
CA LEU A 122 -5.66 -0.69 8.80
C LEU A 122 -5.30 0.65 8.13
N ILE A 123 -6.28 1.35 7.56
CA ILE A 123 -6.07 2.63 6.86
C ILE A 123 -7.01 3.75 7.31
N THR A 124 -8.01 3.44 8.16
CA THR A 124 -8.98 4.42 8.68
C THR A 124 -8.71 4.91 10.08
N ARG A 125 -8.22 4.03 10.96
CA ARG A 125 -8.13 4.36 12.38
C ARG A 125 -6.97 5.34 12.61
N LEU A 126 -7.17 6.27 13.53
CA LEU A 126 -6.19 7.29 13.91
C LEU A 126 -5.64 6.99 15.32
N GLU A 127 -5.49 5.70 15.65
CA GLU A 127 -5.03 5.23 16.96
C GLU A 127 -3.49 5.37 17.13
N GLU A 128 -2.96 5.00 18.30
CA GLU A 128 -1.53 5.15 18.66
C GLU A 128 -0.56 4.36 17.76
N HIS A 129 -1.02 3.30 17.08
CA HIS A 129 -0.17 2.39 16.30
C HIS A 129 -0.08 2.71 14.79
N PHE A 130 -0.31 3.97 14.43
CA PHE A 130 -0.33 4.41 13.04
C PHE A 130 0.93 5.18 12.64
N THR A 131 1.46 4.83 11.49
CA THR A 131 2.53 5.57 10.82
C THR A 131 1.92 6.62 9.90
N LYS A 132 2.43 7.85 10.00
CA LYS A 132 1.98 9.01 9.22
C LYS A 132 3.13 9.63 8.46
N TYR A 133 2.94 9.89 7.18
CA TYR A 133 3.92 10.57 6.32
C TYR A 133 3.22 11.32 5.19
N GLU A 134 3.90 12.32 4.66
CA GLU A 134 3.38 13.10 3.54
C GLU A 134 3.60 12.34 2.24
N LEU A 135 2.60 12.31 1.36
CA LEU A 135 2.65 11.60 0.09
C LEU A 135 3.87 12.04 -0.75
N GLN A 136 4.20 13.33 -0.69
CA GLN A 136 5.38 13.92 -1.33
C GLN A 136 6.71 13.23 -0.94
N GLN A 137 6.81 12.67 0.26
CA GLN A 137 8.04 12.02 0.74
C GLN A 137 8.34 10.71 0.00
N VAL A 138 7.32 10.10 -0.62
CA VAL A 138 7.47 8.86 -1.41
C VAL A 138 7.28 9.08 -2.91
N SER A 139 6.85 10.27 -3.35
CA SER A 139 6.55 10.57 -4.76
C SER A 139 7.71 10.32 -5.73
N ASN A 140 8.93 10.65 -5.31
CA ASN A 140 10.14 10.50 -6.14
C ASN A 140 10.76 9.09 -6.07
N LEU A 141 10.19 8.18 -5.29
CA LEU A 141 10.67 6.81 -5.21
C LEU A 141 10.17 6.05 -6.46
N SER A 142 11.12 5.51 -7.22
CA SER A 142 10.89 4.83 -8.51
C SER A 142 10.85 3.31 -8.41
N SER A 143 10.90 2.75 -7.20
CA SER A 143 10.86 1.30 -6.96
C SER A 143 9.85 0.97 -5.86
N ALA A 144 9.07 -0.08 -6.08
CA ALA A 144 8.20 -0.68 -5.08
C ALA A 144 8.97 -0.98 -3.78
N TYR A 145 10.20 -1.52 -3.89
CA TYR A 145 11.04 -1.81 -2.74
C TYR A 145 11.48 -0.55 -1.99
N ALA A 146 11.76 0.54 -2.71
CA ALA A 146 12.17 1.80 -2.10
C ALA A 146 11.02 2.43 -1.29
N VAL A 147 9.80 2.38 -1.81
CA VAL A 147 8.60 2.83 -1.08
C VAL A 147 8.40 2.00 0.18
N ARG A 148 8.48 0.66 0.08
CA ARG A 148 8.35 -0.24 1.23
C ARG A 148 9.45 -0.02 2.28
N LEU A 149 10.70 0.15 1.84
CA LEU A 149 11.81 0.46 2.73
C LEU A 149 11.56 1.78 3.48
N TYR A 150 11.11 2.82 2.77
CA TYR A 150 10.75 4.09 3.40
C TYR A 150 9.65 3.89 4.45
N GLU A 151 8.57 3.15 4.12
CA GLU A 151 7.47 2.85 5.04
C GLU A 151 7.92 2.07 6.29
N LEU A 152 8.85 1.12 6.13
CA LEU A 152 9.40 0.38 7.27
C LEU A 152 10.23 1.30 8.17
N LEU A 153 11.05 2.18 7.60
CA LEU A 153 11.90 3.09 8.38
C LEU A 153 11.08 4.18 9.09
N ILE A 154 10.10 4.76 8.38
CA ILE A 154 9.31 5.87 8.88
C ILE A 154 8.40 5.47 10.05
N ALA A 155 8.02 4.19 10.14
CA ALA A 155 7.29 3.63 11.27
C ALA A 155 8.05 3.71 12.60
N TRP A 156 9.39 3.81 12.56
CA TRP A 156 10.25 3.92 13.73
C TRP A 156 10.80 5.33 13.94
N ARG A 157 10.27 6.34 13.24
CA ARG A 157 10.76 7.73 13.34
C ARG A 157 10.78 8.25 14.79
N SER A 158 9.77 7.93 15.59
CA SER A 158 9.68 8.37 16.99
C SER A 158 10.68 7.64 17.90
N THR A 159 10.99 6.38 17.60
CA THR A 159 11.96 5.56 18.36
C THR A 159 13.40 5.85 17.94
N GLY A 160 13.63 6.33 16.71
CA GLY A 160 14.94 6.72 16.18
C GLY A 160 15.81 5.56 15.67
N SER A 161 15.40 4.31 15.88
CA SER A 161 16.08 3.11 15.37
C SER A 161 15.09 1.99 15.07
N THR A 162 15.41 1.16 14.08
CA THR A 162 14.65 -0.06 13.80
C THR A 162 15.09 -1.18 14.73
N PRO A 163 14.21 -2.15 15.06
CA PRO A 163 14.64 -3.40 15.65
C PRO A 163 15.61 -4.13 14.71
N VAL A 164 16.34 -5.11 15.24
CA VAL A 164 17.07 -6.05 14.39
C VAL A 164 16.03 -6.91 13.65
N ILE A 165 16.06 -6.87 12.33
CA ILE A 165 15.16 -7.63 11.46
C ILE A 165 16.01 -8.68 10.76
N GLU A 166 15.62 -9.95 10.89
CA GLU A 166 16.25 -11.05 10.17
C GLU A 166 16.15 -10.84 8.66
N LEU A 167 17.20 -11.18 7.92
CA LEU A 167 17.27 -10.88 6.48
C LEU A 167 16.10 -11.50 5.71
N SER A 168 15.66 -12.71 6.08
CA SER A 168 14.52 -13.38 5.46
C SER A 168 13.21 -12.62 5.68
N ASP A 169 12.98 -12.14 6.91
CA ASP A 169 11.79 -11.35 7.26
C ASP A 169 11.84 -9.98 6.57
N PHE A 170 13.00 -9.31 6.59
CA PHE A 170 13.18 -8.05 5.90
C PHE A 170 12.84 -8.15 4.41
N ARG A 171 13.35 -9.19 3.72
CA ARG A 171 13.05 -9.45 2.30
C ARG A 171 11.56 -9.61 2.06
N GLN A 172 10.87 -10.39 2.89
CA GLN A 172 9.42 -10.58 2.76
C GLN A 172 8.65 -9.27 2.99
N ARG A 173 9.02 -8.47 4.00
CA ARG A 173 8.35 -7.19 4.31
C ARG A 173 8.50 -6.16 3.19
N ILE A 174 9.65 -6.09 2.53
CA ILE A 174 9.83 -5.21 1.37
C ILE A 174 9.19 -5.76 0.08
N GLY A 175 8.65 -6.97 0.11
CA GLY A 175 7.96 -7.59 -1.03
C GLY A 175 8.90 -8.33 -2.00
N VAL A 176 10.14 -8.62 -1.59
CA VAL A 176 11.08 -9.43 -2.37
C VAL A 176 10.70 -10.90 -2.27
N LEU A 177 10.41 -11.52 -3.40
CA LEU A 177 10.08 -12.95 -3.46
C LEU A 177 11.32 -13.82 -3.21
N ASP A 178 11.11 -15.07 -2.77
CA ASP A 178 12.20 -16.04 -2.55
C ASP A 178 12.98 -16.35 -3.84
N THR A 179 12.37 -16.10 -5.01
CA THR A 179 12.98 -16.29 -6.33
C THR A 179 13.85 -15.11 -6.77
N GLU A 180 13.71 -13.94 -6.17
CA GLU A 180 14.37 -12.69 -6.58
C GLU A 180 15.66 -12.46 -5.81
N TYR A 181 16.65 -11.78 -6.40
CA TYR A 181 17.91 -11.42 -5.72
C TYR A 181 18.55 -12.58 -4.94
N LYS A 182 18.59 -13.78 -5.56
CA LYS A 182 19.27 -14.93 -4.98
C LYS A 182 20.75 -14.60 -4.80
N ARG A 183 21.30 -15.01 -3.67
CA ARG A 183 22.69 -14.74 -3.30
C ARG A 183 23.60 -15.39 -4.35
N MET A 184 24.22 -14.56 -5.20
CA MET A 184 25.21 -15.00 -6.19
C MET A 184 26.56 -15.22 -5.50
N GLU A 185 26.66 -16.19 -4.60
CA GLU A 185 27.99 -16.63 -4.18
C GLU A 185 28.58 -17.48 -5.29
N ARG A 186 29.83 -17.17 -5.69
CA ARG A 186 30.63 -18.11 -6.47
C ARG A 186 30.73 -19.38 -5.65
N GLN A 187 30.17 -20.47 -6.17
CA GLN A 187 30.58 -21.80 -5.75
C GLN A 187 32.07 -21.91 -6.10
N ASN A 188 32.93 -21.83 -5.08
CA ASN A 188 34.33 -22.20 -5.20
C ASN A 188 34.45 -23.71 -5.35
#